data_AF-A0A657LKR6-F1
#
_entry.id   AF-A0A657LKR6-F1
#
_cell.length_a   1.000
_cell.length_b   1.000
_cell.length_c   1.000
_cell.angle_alpha   90.00
_cell.angle_beta   90.00
_cell.angle_gamma   90.00
#
_symmetry.space_group_name_H-M   'P 1'
#
loop_
_entity.id
_entity.type
_entity.pdbx_description
1 polymer ?
#
loop_
_entity_poly.entity_id
_entity_poly.type
_entity_poly.pdbx_seq_one_letter_code
_entity_poly.pdbx_strand_id
1 'polypeptide(L)'
;MALFPYPTWDLNLLPVYPDLIDAAERFLGTEDLEIYKVELWAKYSGAINYDQAHHRDYGNHTLAVPSMDGRHRQMTTFILLSDVTLEDGPTKVVPLELTRDLPLVPDRLPMGEYFDREVSITGKAGSLMIYRTDVLHRGSNITGAERSRFAMLVDFQKRGWGWQGRMSWPDRALKPEMNNALSRMTPRQRDLFNWPAQGSEYWNDQTLRDVAARYPNMDLSPYRRG
;
A
#
# COMPACT_ATOMS: atom_id res chain seq x y z
N MET A 1 14.12 -3.75 -2.51
CA MET A 1 12.69 -3.79 -2.16
C MET A 1 12.40 -5.14 -1.53
N ALA A 2 11.61 -5.17 -0.45
CA ALA A 2 11.06 -6.38 0.13
C ALA A 2 9.52 -6.32 0.11
N LEU A 3 8.88 -7.47 -0.05
CA LEU A 3 7.43 -7.58 -0.17
C LEU A 3 6.86 -8.25 1.08
N PHE A 4 5.70 -7.82 1.53
CA PHE A 4 5.00 -8.46 2.64
C PHE A 4 4.74 -9.95 2.35
N PRO A 5 4.72 -10.82 3.37
CA PRO A 5 5.00 -10.57 4.79
C PRO A 5 6.50 -10.53 5.14
N TYR A 6 6.82 -9.85 6.23
CA TYR A 6 8.17 -9.63 6.76
C TYR A 6 8.51 -10.58 7.93
N PRO A 7 9.79 -10.77 8.27
CA PRO A 7 10.21 -11.68 9.34
C PRO A 7 9.71 -11.31 10.75
N THR A 8 9.34 -10.04 10.99
CA THR A 8 8.93 -9.56 12.32
C THR A 8 7.49 -9.07 12.33
N TRP A 9 6.83 -9.25 13.48
CA TRP A 9 5.48 -8.71 13.68
C TRP A 9 5.45 -7.19 13.63
N ASP A 10 6.46 -6.51 14.16
CA ASP A 10 6.49 -5.04 14.21
C ASP A 10 6.40 -4.41 12.82
N LEU A 11 7.03 -5.02 11.81
CA LEU A 11 6.88 -4.60 10.41
C LEU A 11 5.53 -5.02 9.82
N ASN A 12 5.03 -6.21 10.16
CA ASN A 12 3.75 -6.73 9.67
C ASN A 12 2.53 -6.06 10.30
N LEU A 13 2.70 -5.35 11.42
CA LEU A 13 1.66 -4.58 12.10
C LEU A 13 1.35 -3.27 11.36
N LEU A 14 2.36 -2.64 10.74
CA LEU A 14 2.21 -1.33 10.10
C LEU A 14 1.13 -1.29 9.00
N PRO A 15 1.02 -2.27 8.08
CA PRO A 15 -0.03 -2.29 7.07
C PRO A 15 -1.45 -2.39 7.62
N VAL A 16 -1.60 -2.87 8.86
CA VAL A 16 -2.89 -3.13 9.51
C VAL A 16 -3.07 -2.30 10.78
N TYR A 17 -2.34 -1.18 10.88
CA TYR A 17 -2.43 -0.29 12.03
C TYR A 17 -3.81 0.37 12.08
N PRO A 18 -4.49 0.46 13.25
CA PRO A 18 -5.87 0.96 13.33
C PRO A 18 -6.07 2.34 12.71
N ASP A 19 -5.17 3.29 12.97
CA ASP A 19 -5.29 4.65 12.42
C ASP A 19 -5.10 4.70 10.89
N LEU A 20 -4.33 3.76 10.33
CA LEU A 20 -4.18 3.63 8.88
C LEU A 20 -5.45 3.07 8.24
N ILE A 21 -6.08 2.08 8.90
CA ILE A 21 -7.35 1.51 8.46
C ILE A 21 -8.43 2.58 8.50
N ASP A 22 -8.57 3.32 9.62
CA ASP A 22 -9.52 4.43 9.75
C ASP A 22 -9.31 5.51 8.67
N ALA A 23 -8.06 5.88 8.40
CA ALA A 23 -7.75 6.82 7.32
C ALA A 23 -8.18 6.28 5.95
N ALA A 24 -7.99 4.98 5.68
CA ALA A 24 -8.41 4.33 4.44
C ALA A 24 -9.93 4.27 4.31
N GLU A 25 -10.65 3.95 5.38
CA GLU A 25 -12.12 3.90 5.41
C GLU A 25 -12.72 5.28 5.11
N ARG A 26 -12.18 6.33 5.74
CA ARG A 26 -12.59 7.72 5.47
C ARG A 26 -12.25 8.16 4.05
N PHE A 27 -11.08 7.78 3.53
CA PHE A 27 -10.65 8.15 2.18
C PHE A 27 -11.47 7.47 1.09
N LEU A 28 -11.85 6.21 1.28
CA LEU A 28 -12.57 5.38 0.31
C LEU A 28 -14.09 5.35 0.55
N GLY A 29 -14.57 5.88 1.68
CA GLY A 29 -15.99 5.96 2.04
C GLY A 29 -16.62 4.61 2.33
N THR A 30 -15.86 3.62 2.80
CA THR A 30 -16.35 2.26 3.08
C THR A 30 -15.44 1.51 4.03
N GLU A 31 -16.02 0.62 4.84
CA GLU A 31 -15.29 -0.35 5.68
C GLU A 31 -14.89 -1.61 4.90
N ASP A 32 -15.52 -1.87 3.75
CA ASP A 32 -15.24 -3.04 2.91
C ASP A 32 -14.00 -2.82 2.03
N LEU A 33 -12.85 -2.91 2.70
CA LEU A 33 -11.53 -2.62 2.15
C LEU A 33 -10.72 -3.89 1.89
N GLU A 34 -9.84 -3.79 0.89
CA GLU A 34 -8.73 -4.70 0.70
C GLU A 34 -7.42 -3.91 0.56
N ILE A 35 -6.35 -4.43 1.17
CA ILE A 35 -4.98 -4.04 0.86
C ILE A 35 -4.57 -4.81 -0.39
N TYR A 36 -4.13 -4.11 -1.44
CA TYR A 36 -3.71 -4.74 -2.69
C TYR A 36 -2.20 -4.66 -2.96
N LYS A 37 -1.47 -3.91 -2.12
CA LYS A 37 -0.02 -3.72 -2.22
C LYS A 37 0.58 -3.45 -0.85
N VAL A 38 1.68 -4.16 -0.51
CA VAL A 38 2.54 -3.82 0.64
C VAL A 38 4.00 -4.01 0.26
N GLU A 39 4.75 -2.91 0.19
CA GLU A 39 6.16 -2.90 -0.21
C GLU A 39 7.02 -2.14 0.81
N LEU A 40 8.19 -2.70 1.12
CA LEU A 40 9.21 -2.05 1.95
C LEU A 40 10.39 -1.65 1.07
N TRP A 41 10.67 -0.35 1.03
CA TRP A 41 11.69 0.25 0.20
C TRP A 41 12.84 0.77 1.06
N ALA A 42 14.05 0.60 0.54
CA ALA A 42 15.26 1.20 1.06
C ALA A 42 16.03 1.82 -0.12
N LYS A 43 16.44 3.07 0.02
CA LYS A 43 17.27 3.80 -0.94
C LYS A 43 18.52 4.32 -0.23
N TYR A 44 19.65 4.29 -0.91
CA TYR A 44 20.96 4.64 -0.33
C TYR A 44 21.67 5.64 -1.23
N SER A 45 22.30 6.65 -0.62
CA SER A 45 23.11 7.64 -1.33
C SER A 45 24.15 6.97 -2.23
N GLY A 46 24.28 7.44 -3.47
CA GLY A 46 25.24 6.94 -4.46
C GLY A 46 24.96 5.55 -5.04
N ALA A 47 23.91 4.84 -4.60
CA ALA A 47 23.61 3.49 -5.12
C ALA A 47 23.20 3.51 -6.60
N ILE A 48 22.31 4.43 -6.99
CA ILE A 48 21.88 4.71 -8.36
C ILE A 48 21.32 6.15 -8.44
N ASN A 49 21.06 6.65 -9.65
CA ASN A 49 20.21 7.84 -9.81
C ASN A 49 18.73 7.45 -9.61
N TYR A 50 18.09 8.01 -8.58
CA TYR A 50 16.68 7.76 -8.28
C TYR A 50 15.69 8.75 -8.92
N ASP A 51 16.16 9.73 -9.68
CA ASP A 51 15.27 10.65 -10.37
C ASP A 51 14.40 9.90 -11.38
N GLN A 52 13.09 10.13 -11.29
CA GLN A 52 12.09 9.62 -12.22
C GLN A 52 11.42 10.79 -12.92
N ALA A 53 10.85 10.57 -14.10
CA ALA A 53 9.87 11.51 -14.64
C ALA A 53 8.56 11.44 -13.82
N HIS A 54 7.80 12.53 -13.79
CA HIS A 54 6.47 12.55 -13.17
C HIS A 54 5.59 11.47 -13.80
N HIS A 55 4.96 10.68 -12.95
CA HIS A 55 4.07 9.60 -13.35
C HIS A 55 2.91 9.46 -12.39
N ARG A 56 1.90 8.74 -12.84
CA ARG A 56 0.74 8.28 -12.08
C ARG A 56 0.89 6.79 -11.84
N ASP A 57 0.54 6.32 -10.65
CA ASP A 57 0.74 4.93 -10.24
C ASP A 57 -0.27 3.96 -10.84
N TYR A 58 -1.35 4.45 -11.47
CA TYR A 58 -2.41 3.58 -11.95
C TYR A 58 -1.95 2.56 -13.01
N GLY A 59 -0.87 2.85 -13.76
CA GLY A 59 -0.43 2.06 -14.92
C GLY A 59 -0.12 0.58 -14.62
N ASN A 60 0.21 0.24 -13.38
CA ASN A 60 0.34 -1.15 -12.93
C ASN A 60 -0.48 -1.47 -11.66
N HIS A 61 -1.45 -0.63 -11.32
CA HIS A 61 -2.38 -0.83 -10.20
C HIS A 61 -3.79 -1.17 -10.67
N THR A 62 -4.07 -1.00 -11.96
CA THR A 62 -5.31 -1.40 -12.59
C THR A 62 -5.09 -1.76 -14.06
N LEU A 63 -5.91 -2.66 -14.60
CA LEU A 63 -5.96 -2.96 -16.02
C LEU A 63 -6.64 -1.84 -16.84
N ALA A 64 -7.35 -0.93 -16.18
CA ALA A 64 -8.09 0.17 -16.80
C ALA A 64 -7.41 1.53 -16.52
N VAL A 65 -8.20 2.61 -16.47
CA VAL A 65 -7.74 3.94 -16.03
C VAL A 65 -8.60 4.41 -14.84
N PRO A 66 -8.07 5.25 -13.95
CA PRO A 66 -8.84 5.86 -12.86
C PRO A 66 -10.07 6.61 -13.37
N SER A 67 -11.18 6.46 -12.65
CA SER A 67 -12.41 7.21 -12.95
C SER A 67 -12.36 8.61 -12.31
N MET A 68 -12.67 9.63 -13.10
CA MET A 68 -12.70 11.03 -12.64
C MET A 68 -13.87 11.32 -11.69
N ASP A 69 -14.91 10.48 -11.67
CA ASP A 69 -16.03 10.60 -10.73
C ASP A 69 -15.72 10.08 -9.31
N GLY A 70 -14.52 9.52 -9.11
CA GLY A 70 -14.04 9.09 -7.80
C GLY A 70 -14.60 7.76 -7.27
N ARG A 71 -15.52 7.08 -7.99
CA ARG A 71 -16.18 5.86 -7.48
C ARG A 71 -15.27 4.64 -7.32
N HIS A 72 -14.21 4.56 -8.13
CA HIS A 72 -13.29 3.42 -8.22
C HIS A 72 -11.87 3.79 -7.78
N ARG A 73 -11.77 4.66 -6.77
CA ARG A 73 -10.50 5.23 -6.34
C ARG A 73 -9.66 4.19 -5.58
N GLN A 74 -8.36 4.22 -5.82
CA GLN A 74 -7.37 3.52 -5.01
C GLN A 74 -6.64 4.55 -4.13
N MET A 75 -6.33 4.14 -2.91
CA MET A 75 -5.53 4.91 -1.96
C MET A 75 -4.13 4.33 -1.92
N THR A 76 -3.12 5.16 -2.19
CA THR A 76 -1.70 4.80 -2.07
C THR A 76 -1.09 5.57 -0.92
N THR A 77 -0.08 4.98 -0.27
CA THR A 77 0.60 5.62 0.86
C THR A 77 2.13 5.54 0.78
N PHE A 78 2.78 6.46 1.49
CA PHE A 78 4.16 6.33 1.95
C PHE A 78 4.19 6.55 3.46
N ILE A 79 4.46 5.49 4.21
CA ILE A 79 4.82 5.54 5.63
C ILE A 79 6.34 5.72 5.70
N LEU A 80 6.81 6.87 6.19
CA LEU A 80 8.24 7.14 6.34
C LEU A 80 8.79 6.36 7.53
N LEU A 81 9.76 5.49 7.31
CA LEU A 81 10.42 4.70 8.36
C LEU A 81 11.78 5.30 8.78
N SER A 82 12.16 6.41 8.16
CA SER A 82 13.30 7.25 8.51
C SER A 82 12.90 8.71 8.39
N ASP A 83 13.68 9.60 9.00
CA ASP A 83 13.58 11.02 8.69
C ASP A 83 13.87 11.24 7.20
N VAL A 84 13.11 12.16 6.59
CA VAL A 84 13.26 12.55 5.18
C VAL A 84 13.31 14.07 5.13
N THR A 85 14.49 14.59 4.84
CA THR A 85 14.77 15.99 4.50
C THR A 85 14.86 16.15 2.98
N LEU A 86 15.16 17.37 2.52
CA LEU A 86 15.37 17.64 1.09
C LEU A 86 16.57 16.87 0.51
N GLU A 87 17.53 16.48 1.36
CA GLU A 87 18.76 15.79 0.95
C GLU A 87 18.58 14.27 0.85
N ASP A 88 17.50 13.73 1.42
CA ASP A 88 17.23 12.29 1.50
C ASP A 88 16.39 11.78 0.30
N GLY A 89 16.33 12.59 -0.76
CA GLY A 89 15.60 12.32 -1.99
C GLY A 89 14.10 12.14 -1.78
N PRO A 90 13.37 13.13 -1.22
CA PRO A 90 11.94 13.00 -0.91
C PRO A 90 11.11 12.66 -2.14
N THR A 91 9.95 12.04 -1.94
CA THR A 91 8.98 11.94 -3.03
C THR A 91 8.54 13.34 -3.42
N LYS A 92 8.47 13.61 -4.73
CA LYS A 92 7.97 14.88 -5.26
C LYS A 92 6.57 14.67 -5.80
N VAL A 93 5.67 15.61 -5.53
CA VAL A 93 4.29 15.54 -6.02
C VAL A 93 3.87 16.86 -6.64
N VAL A 94 3.05 16.80 -7.66
CA VAL A 94 2.40 17.98 -8.23
C VAL A 94 1.01 18.11 -7.58
N PRO A 95 0.65 19.27 -7.01
CA PRO A 95 -0.70 19.49 -6.49
C PRO A 95 -1.78 19.14 -7.53
N LEU A 96 -2.80 18.40 -7.09
CA LEU A 96 -3.85 17.89 -7.98
C LEU A 96 -4.60 19.03 -8.68
N GLU A 97 -4.70 20.19 -8.03
CA GLU A 97 -5.37 21.37 -8.57
C GLU A 97 -4.80 21.82 -9.90
N LEU A 98 -3.51 21.57 -10.13
CA LEU A 98 -2.77 21.95 -11.35
C LEU A 98 -2.90 20.90 -12.45
N THR A 99 -3.34 19.69 -12.13
CA THR A 99 -3.22 18.51 -13.02
C THR A 99 -4.53 17.75 -13.22
N ARG A 100 -5.59 18.10 -12.48
CA ARG A 100 -6.90 17.40 -12.49
C ARG A 100 -7.59 17.37 -13.86
N ASP A 101 -7.34 18.37 -14.70
CA ASP A 101 -7.99 18.52 -16.01
C ASP A 101 -7.12 17.95 -17.15
N LEU A 102 -5.93 17.44 -16.84
CA LEU A 102 -5.06 16.80 -17.81
C LEU A 102 -5.58 15.39 -18.15
N PRO A 103 -5.43 14.95 -19.42
CA PRO A 103 -5.64 13.55 -19.76
C PRO A 103 -4.83 12.62 -18.83
N LEU A 104 -5.42 11.48 -18.46
CA LEU A 104 -4.74 10.48 -17.63
C LEU A 104 -3.64 9.76 -18.39
N VAL A 105 -3.79 9.62 -19.71
CA VAL A 105 -2.84 8.99 -20.64
C VAL A 105 -2.05 10.07 -21.41
N PRO A 106 -0.71 9.96 -21.52
CA PRO A 106 0.13 8.93 -20.92
C PRO A 106 0.19 9.05 -19.38
N ASP A 107 0.40 7.92 -18.70
CA ASP A 107 0.57 7.87 -17.25
C ASP A 107 1.89 8.50 -16.79
N ARG A 108 2.86 8.63 -17.69
CA ARG A 108 4.17 9.24 -17.47
C ARG A 108 4.39 10.43 -18.41
N LEU A 109 4.88 11.53 -17.84
CA LEU A 109 5.26 12.73 -18.59
C LEU A 109 6.73 12.66 -19.03
N PRO A 110 7.14 13.45 -20.04
CA PRO A 110 8.53 13.76 -20.31
C PRO A 110 9.30 14.21 -19.06
N MET A 111 10.59 13.88 -19.00
CA MET A 111 11.46 14.28 -17.90
C MET A 111 11.56 15.82 -17.82
N GLY A 112 11.43 16.37 -16.61
CA GLY A 112 11.49 17.82 -16.35
C GLY A 112 10.13 18.52 -16.37
N GLU A 113 9.08 17.90 -16.91
CA GLU A 113 7.74 18.51 -16.90
C GLU A 113 7.21 18.63 -15.46
N TYR A 114 6.63 19.79 -15.12
CA TYR A 114 6.14 20.16 -13.78
C TYR A 114 7.19 20.23 -12.65
N PHE A 115 8.49 20.20 -12.94
CA PHE A 115 9.53 20.29 -11.89
C PHE A 115 9.47 21.62 -11.11
N ASP A 116 9.04 22.71 -11.73
CA ASP A 116 8.86 24.02 -11.10
C ASP A 116 7.57 24.12 -10.27
N ARG A 117 6.68 23.12 -10.38
CA ARG A 117 5.38 23.06 -9.70
C ARG A 117 5.29 21.95 -8.66
N GLU A 118 6.30 21.10 -8.56
CA GLU A 118 6.32 19.99 -7.60
C GLU A 118 6.62 20.49 -6.18
N VAL A 119 6.07 19.80 -5.19
CA VAL A 119 6.40 19.98 -3.78
C VAL A 119 7.13 18.76 -3.24
N SER A 120 8.02 18.97 -2.28
CA SER A 120 8.80 17.90 -1.66
C SER A 120 8.08 17.36 -0.44
N ILE A 121 7.86 16.04 -0.40
CA ILE A 121 7.29 15.38 0.77
C ILE A 121 8.42 15.03 1.74
N THR A 122 8.64 15.92 2.69
CA THR A 122 9.56 15.76 3.82
C THR A 122 8.79 15.46 5.10
N GLY A 123 9.46 14.85 6.08
CA GLY A 123 8.83 14.47 7.33
C GLY A 123 9.76 13.68 8.24
N LYS A 124 9.38 13.54 9.50
CA LYS A 124 10.06 12.66 10.45
C LYS A 124 9.65 11.21 10.24
N ALA A 125 10.45 10.26 10.72
CA ALA A 125 10.02 8.86 10.81
C ALA A 125 8.65 8.77 11.52
N GLY A 126 7.75 7.97 10.97
CA GLY A 126 6.34 7.87 11.39
C GLY A 126 5.37 8.81 10.64
N SER A 127 5.87 9.73 9.82
CA SER A 127 5.00 10.57 8.97
C SER A 127 4.34 9.73 7.87
N LEU A 128 3.08 10.05 7.54
CA LEU A 128 2.30 9.38 6.52
C LEU A 128 1.92 10.35 5.40
N MET A 129 2.17 9.95 4.17
CA MET A 129 1.60 10.58 2.98
C MET A 129 0.52 9.67 2.40
N ILE A 130 -0.66 10.23 2.10
CA ILE A 130 -1.77 9.55 1.44
C ILE A 130 -2.08 10.27 0.13
N TYR A 131 -2.28 9.53 -0.97
CA TYR A 131 -2.62 10.11 -2.26
C TYR A 131 -3.40 9.14 -3.15
N ARG A 132 -3.96 9.68 -4.25
CA ARG A 132 -4.65 8.91 -5.28
C ARG A 132 -3.66 8.42 -6.33
N THR A 133 -3.92 7.28 -6.94
CA THR A 133 -3.06 6.71 -8.01
C THR A 133 -2.96 7.58 -9.27
N ASP A 134 -3.79 8.61 -9.42
CA ASP A 134 -3.75 9.57 -10.53
C ASP A 134 -3.07 10.91 -10.21
N VAL A 135 -2.51 11.07 -9.01
CA VAL A 135 -1.66 12.22 -8.68
C VAL A 135 -0.29 12.04 -9.33
N LEU A 136 0.15 13.06 -10.08
CA LEU A 136 1.49 13.10 -10.65
C LEU A 136 2.53 13.22 -9.53
N HIS A 137 3.46 12.28 -9.52
CA HIS A 137 4.54 12.23 -8.55
C HIS A 137 5.79 11.59 -9.16
N ARG A 138 6.92 11.71 -8.46
CA ARG A 138 8.17 11.07 -8.85
C ARG A 138 9.06 10.79 -7.65
N GLY A 139 9.95 9.82 -7.81
CA GLY A 139 11.17 9.75 -7.01
C GLY A 139 12.13 10.89 -7.39
N SER A 140 12.78 11.46 -6.39
CA SER A 140 13.97 12.30 -6.59
C SER A 140 15.23 11.60 -6.09
N ASN A 141 16.37 12.03 -6.63
CA ASN A 141 17.67 11.53 -6.20
C ASN A 141 18.02 11.94 -4.76
N ILE A 142 18.81 11.10 -4.08
CA ILE A 142 19.43 11.42 -2.79
C ILE A 142 20.65 12.27 -3.08
N THR A 143 20.75 13.45 -2.46
CA THR A 143 21.86 14.39 -2.69
C THR A 143 22.81 14.49 -1.51
N GLY A 144 22.36 14.14 -0.30
CA GLY A 144 23.22 14.09 0.88
C GLY A 144 24.20 12.91 0.84
N ALA A 145 25.43 13.13 1.30
CA ALA A 145 26.41 12.08 1.51
C ALA A 145 25.97 11.13 2.64
N GLU A 146 26.20 9.82 2.46
CA GLU A 146 25.93 8.77 3.46
C GLU A 146 24.49 8.73 3.99
N ARG A 147 23.52 9.21 3.20
CA ARG A 147 22.10 9.18 3.55
C ARG A 147 21.42 7.89 3.12
N SER A 148 20.32 7.57 3.80
CA SER A 148 19.41 6.50 3.42
C SER A 148 17.96 6.88 3.71
N ARG A 149 17.04 6.33 2.92
CA ARG A 149 15.60 6.56 3.07
C ARG A 149 14.87 5.22 3.09
N PHE A 150 14.09 5.00 4.14
CA PHE A 150 13.25 3.82 4.30
C PHE A 150 11.77 4.23 4.29
N ALA A 151 10.95 3.50 3.54
CA ALA A 151 9.53 3.73 3.50
C ALA A 151 8.76 2.43 3.28
N MET A 152 7.57 2.34 3.87
CA MET A 152 6.60 1.29 3.58
C MET A 152 5.43 1.88 2.81
N LEU A 153 5.07 1.23 1.70
CA LEU A 153 3.92 1.60 0.88
C LEU A 153 2.83 0.57 1.13
N VAL A 154 1.67 1.04 1.56
CA VAL A 154 0.49 0.22 1.84
C VAL A 154 -0.67 0.81 1.05
N ASP A 155 -1.22 0.05 0.12
CA ASP A 155 -2.28 0.56 -0.75
C ASP A 155 -3.59 -0.16 -0.52
N PHE A 156 -4.66 0.63 -0.48
CA PHE A 156 -6.02 0.19 -0.19
C PHE A 156 -6.94 0.47 -1.39
N GLN A 157 -7.92 -0.40 -1.55
CA GLN A 157 -9.06 -0.16 -2.44
C GLN A 157 -10.32 -0.75 -1.80
N LYS A 158 -11.49 -0.42 -2.35
CA LYS A 158 -12.70 -1.17 -2.01
C LYS A 158 -12.57 -2.60 -2.54
N ARG A 159 -13.02 -3.57 -1.76
CA ARG A 159 -13.02 -4.98 -2.16
C ARG A 159 -13.86 -5.23 -3.42
N GLY A 160 -13.38 -6.14 -4.26
CA GLY A 160 -14.19 -6.80 -5.29
C GLY A 160 -14.06 -6.22 -6.70
N TRP A 161 -13.19 -5.24 -6.90
CA TRP A 161 -12.87 -4.72 -8.24
C TRP A 161 -11.77 -5.55 -8.89
N GLY A 162 -12.13 -6.66 -9.53
CA GLY A 162 -11.17 -7.65 -10.07
C GLY A 162 -10.22 -7.15 -11.17
N TRP A 163 -10.41 -5.94 -11.70
CA TRP A 163 -9.48 -5.29 -12.63
C TRP A 163 -8.52 -4.31 -11.93
N GLN A 164 -8.61 -4.18 -10.61
CA GLN A 164 -7.71 -3.40 -9.76
C GLN A 164 -6.91 -4.32 -8.85
N GLY A 165 -5.71 -3.88 -8.51
CA GLY A 165 -4.80 -4.58 -7.62
C GLY A 165 -3.41 -4.72 -8.25
N ARG A 166 -2.46 -5.19 -7.43
CA ARG A 166 -1.06 -5.34 -7.84
C ARG A 166 -0.44 -6.63 -7.29
N MET A 167 -0.82 -7.04 -6.09
CA MET A 167 -0.36 -8.28 -5.47
C MET A 167 -1.49 -9.29 -5.30
N SER A 168 -1.15 -10.58 -5.35
CA SER A 168 -2.05 -11.69 -5.02
C SER A 168 -1.56 -12.35 -3.73
N TRP A 169 -2.28 -12.17 -2.61
CA TRP A 169 -1.86 -12.71 -1.31
C TRP A 169 -1.74 -14.23 -1.23
N PRO A 170 -2.55 -15.03 -1.95
CA PRO A 170 -2.35 -16.48 -2.01
C PRO A 170 -0.94 -16.92 -2.46
N ASP A 171 -0.24 -16.13 -3.29
CA ASP A 171 1.16 -16.38 -3.68
C ASP A 171 2.11 -16.39 -2.46
N ARG A 172 1.75 -15.68 -1.39
CA ARG A 172 2.53 -15.59 -0.15
C ARG A 172 2.14 -16.64 0.89
N ALA A 173 1.12 -17.44 0.64
CA ALA A 173 0.46 -18.21 1.67
C ALA A 173 1.24 -19.45 2.16
N LEU A 174 2.35 -19.81 1.51
CA LEU A 174 3.29 -20.84 1.96
C LEU A 174 4.45 -20.28 2.81
N LYS A 175 4.57 -18.95 2.92
CA LYS A 175 5.62 -18.32 3.71
C LYS A 175 5.31 -18.45 5.22
N PRO A 176 6.26 -18.90 6.06
CA PRO A 176 6.09 -18.91 7.51
C PRO A 176 5.69 -17.54 8.08
N GLU A 177 6.18 -16.45 7.47
CA GLU A 177 5.87 -15.07 7.84
C GLU A 177 4.39 -14.74 7.61
N MET A 178 3.76 -15.33 6.59
CA MET A 178 2.32 -15.15 6.34
C MET A 178 1.50 -15.83 7.43
N ASN A 179 1.93 -17.03 7.83
CA ASN A 179 1.29 -17.75 8.92
C ASN A 179 1.37 -16.95 10.22
N ASN A 180 2.55 -16.45 10.55
CA ASN A 180 2.78 -15.63 11.74
C ASN A 180 1.92 -14.36 11.73
N ALA A 181 1.94 -13.62 10.61
CA ALA A 181 1.18 -12.38 10.46
C ALA A 181 -0.33 -12.62 10.60
N LEU A 182 -0.92 -13.53 9.81
CA LEU A 182 -2.36 -13.80 9.87
C LEU A 182 -2.80 -14.34 11.24
N SER A 183 -1.97 -15.13 11.92
CA SER A 183 -2.31 -15.68 13.24
C SER A 183 -2.38 -14.61 14.34
N ARG A 184 -1.64 -13.51 14.18
CA ARG A 184 -1.62 -12.38 15.12
C ARG A 184 -2.66 -11.30 14.80
N MET A 185 -3.16 -11.28 13.57
CA MET A 185 -4.15 -10.31 13.13
C MET A 185 -5.54 -10.60 13.71
N THR A 186 -6.24 -9.54 14.11
CA THR A 186 -7.68 -9.61 14.39
C THR A 186 -8.47 -10.00 13.14
N PRO A 187 -9.73 -10.46 13.24
CA PRO A 187 -10.57 -10.72 12.07
C PRO A 187 -10.63 -9.51 11.11
N ARG A 188 -10.86 -8.30 11.63
CA ARG A 188 -10.91 -7.07 10.83
C ARG A 188 -9.63 -6.83 10.02
N GLN A 189 -8.47 -7.10 10.63
CA GLN A 189 -7.18 -6.96 9.96
C GLN A 189 -6.94 -8.06 8.92
N ARG A 190 -7.39 -9.29 9.17
CA ARG A 190 -7.33 -10.39 8.19
C ARG A 190 -8.20 -10.09 6.97
N ASP A 191 -9.38 -9.53 7.17
CA ASP A 191 -10.31 -9.19 6.09
C ASP A 191 -9.65 -8.31 5.02
N LEU A 192 -8.72 -7.43 5.41
CA LEU A 192 -7.96 -6.58 4.49
C LEU A 192 -7.15 -7.37 3.45
N PHE A 193 -6.81 -8.64 3.70
CA PHE A 193 -6.05 -9.49 2.78
C PHE A 193 -6.92 -10.40 1.91
N ASN A 194 -8.20 -10.06 1.69
CA ASN A 194 -9.19 -10.97 1.08
C ASN A 194 -9.34 -12.30 1.82
N TRP A 195 -9.11 -12.28 3.14
CA TRP A 195 -9.47 -13.39 4.00
C TRP A 195 -11.00 -13.55 4.02
N PRO A 196 -11.54 -14.78 4.03
CA PRO A 196 -12.98 -14.98 4.14
C PRO A 196 -13.51 -14.38 5.45
N ALA A 197 -14.40 -13.39 5.33
CA ALA A 197 -14.95 -12.68 6.48
C ALA A 197 -15.74 -13.59 7.42
N GLN A 198 -15.97 -13.12 8.64
CA GLN A 198 -16.88 -13.77 9.59
C GLN A 198 -18.28 -13.94 8.96
N GLY A 199 -18.89 -15.11 9.14
CA GLY A 199 -20.18 -15.44 8.52
C GLY A 199 -20.15 -15.82 7.04
N SER A 200 -18.97 -15.79 6.38
CA SER A 200 -18.82 -16.26 5.00
C SER A 200 -19.25 -17.72 4.84
N GLU A 201 -19.89 -18.03 3.72
CA GLU A 201 -20.29 -19.40 3.35
C GLU A 201 -19.11 -20.37 3.25
N TYR A 202 -17.89 -19.84 3.06
CA TYR A 202 -16.65 -20.61 3.08
C TYR A 202 -16.49 -21.40 4.38
N TRP A 203 -16.89 -20.82 5.52
CA TRP A 203 -16.68 -21.43 6.83
C TRP A 203 -17.69 -22.53 7.10
N ASN A 204 -17.17 -23.75 7.21
CA ASN A 204 -17.85 -24.98 7.62
C ASN A 204 -16.89 -25.84 8.46
N ASP A 205 -17.38 -26.95 9.02
CA ASP A 205 -16.57 -27.81 9.89
C ASP A 205 -15.26 -28.28 9.25
N GLN A 206 -15.27 -28.60 7.95
CA GLN A 206 -14.06 -29.03 7.25
C GLN A 206 -13.05 -27.90 7.11
N THR A 207 -13.47 -26.76 6.56
CA THR A 207 -12.57 -25.61 6.35
C THR A 207 -12.00 -25.08 7.67
N LEU A 208 -12.78 -25.07 8.76
CA LEU A 208 -12.29 -24.67 10.07
C LEU A 208 -11.21 -25.62 10.59
N ARG A 209 -11.40 -26.95 10.45
CA ARG A 209 -10.40 -27.95 10.83
C ARG A 209 -9.10 -27.79 10.03
N ASP A 210 -9.22 -27.66 8.71
CA ASP A 210 -8.06 -27.61 7.82
C ASP A 210 -7.31 -26.27 7.90
N VAL A 211 -8.03 -25.16 8.05
CA VAL A 211 -7.41 -23.85 8.31
C VAL A 211 -6.71 -23.85 9.65
N ALA A 212 -7.25 -24.51 10.68
CA ALA A 212 -6.55 -24.68 11.96
C ALA A 212 -5.25 -25.47 11.79
N ALA A 213 -5.25 -26.54 10.97
CA ALA A 213 -4.04 -27.29 10.67
C ALA A 213 -3.01 -26.44 9.91
N ARG A 214 -3.47 -25.59 8.98
CA ARG A 214 -2.61 -24.68 8.21
C ARG A 214 -2.07 -23.53 9.05
N TYR A 215 -2.86 -22.99 9.98
CA TYR A 215 -2.56 -21.85 10.82
C TYR A 215 -2.75 -22.21 12.31
N PRO A 216 -1.84 -23.02 12.90
CA PRO A 216 -2.05 -23.63 14.21
C PRO A 216 -2.14 -22.64 15.37
N ASN A 217 -1.63 -21.42 15.20
CA ASN A 217 -1.64 -20.38 16.22
C ASN A 217 -2.76 -19.34 16.02
N MET A 218 -3.59 -19.52 15.00
CA MET A 218 -4.64 -18.57 14.65
C MET A 218 -5.89 -18.84 15.48
N ASP A 219 -6.42 -17.81 16.15
CA ASP A 219 -7.74 -17.89 16.74
C ASP A 219 -8.81 -17.91 15.64
N LEU A 220 -9.49 -19.06 15.55
CA LEU A 220 -10.58 -19.33 14.62
C LEU A 220 -11.96 -19.33 15.29
N SER A 221 -12.04 -19.08 16.60
CA SER A 221 -13.33 -18.96 17.30
C SER A 221 -14.28 -17.93 16.64
N PRO A 222 -13.82 -16.79 16.09
CA PRO A 222 -14.72 -15.82 15.45
C PRO A 222 -15.37 -16.30 14.15
N TYR A 223 -14.86 -17.36 13.51
CA TYR A 223 -15.38 -17.86 12.23
C TYR A 223 -16.29 -19.08 12.37
N ARG A 224 -16.44 -19.61 13.59
CA ARG A 224 -17.42 -20.66 13.85
C ARG A 224 -18.80 -20.03 13.76
N ARG A 225 -19.71 -20.65 13.01
CA ARG A 225 -21.13 -20.26 13.05
C ARG A 225 -21.63 -20.50 14.48
N GLY A 226 -22.32 -19.51 15.05
CA GLY A 226 -23.14 -19.72 16.24
C GLY A 226 -24.32 -20.64 15.93
#